data_AF-A0A3B9UD10-F1
#
_entry.id   AF-A0A3B9UD10-F1
#
_cell.length_a   1.000
_cell.length_b   1.000
_cell.length_c   1.000
_cell.angle_alpha   90.00
_cell.angle_beta   90.00
_cell.angle_gamma   90.00
#
_symmetry.space_group_name_H-M   'P 1'
#
loop_
_entity.id
_entity.type
_entity.pdbx_description
1 polymer ?
#
loop_
_entity_poly.entity_id
_entity_poly.type
_entity_poly.pdbx_seq_one_letter_code
_entity_poly.pdbx_strand_id
1 'polypeptide(L)' 'FTAVEGGVLMRDVVHYKVPLGILGQLVHPIIVRPKLEQIFSFRWEANERMFGKA' A
#
# COMPACT_ATOMS: atom_id res chain seq x y z
N PHE A 1 14.50 -0.55 -3.59
CA PHE A 1 14.56 0.55 -4.57
C PHE A 1 15.51 0.15 -5.66
N THR A 2 15.11 0.32 -6.92
CA THR A 2 15.97 0.02 -8.08
C THR A 2 16.07 1.29 -8.90
N ALA A 3 17.28 1.78 -9.16
CA ALA A 3 17.49 2.91 -10.06
C ALA A 3 17.07 2.51 -11.48
N VAL A 4 16.34 3.41 -12.16
CA VAL A 4 15.92 3.24 -13.55
C VAL A 4 16.20 4.55 -14.29
N GLU A 5 16.20 4.51 -15.62
CA GLU A 5 16.35 5.74 -16.40
C GLU A 5 15.23 6.73 -16.03
N GLY A 6 15.62 7.96 -15.68
CA GLY A 6 14.67 9.00 -15.27
C GLY A 6 14.12 8.91 -13.84
N GLY A 7 14.55 7.95 -13.00
CA GLY A 7 14.10 7.91 -11.61
C GLY A 7 14.43 6.65 -10.82
N VAL A 8 13.55 6.31 -9.87
CA VAL A 8 13.70 5.15 -8.99
C VAL A 8 12.41 4.33 -8.97
N LEU A 9 12.50 3.05 -9.30
CA LEU A 9 11.41 2.11 -9.11
C LEU A 9 11.27 1.78 -7.62
N MET A 10 10.17 2.23 -7.02
CA MET A 10 9.77 1.89 -5.65
C MET A 10 8.81 0.69 -5.69
N ARG A 11 9.17 -0.42 -5.05
CA ARG A 11 8.29 -1.59 -4.87
C ARG A 11 7.96 -1.74 -3.40
N ASP A 12 6.72 -1.44 -3.04
CA ASP A 12 6.20 -1.59 -1.69
C ASP A 12 5.46 -2.94 -1.56
N VAL A 13 5.92 -3.80 -0.67
CA VAL A 13 5.29 -5.10 -0.38
C VAL A 13 4.88 -5.14 1.09
N VAL A 14 3.59 -5.30 1.34
CA VAL A 14 3.04 -5.45 2.69
C VAL A 14 2.62 -6.91 2.89
N HIS A 15 3.27 -7.57 3.85
CA HIS A 15 2.87 -8.88 4.34
C HIS A 15 2.00 -8.67 5.58
N TYR A 16 0.76 -9.14 5.53
CA TYR A 16 -0.15 -9.06 6.66
C TYR A 16 -0.92 -10.38 6.79
N LYS A 17 -1.37 -10.66 8.02
CA LYS A 17 -2.20 -11.82 8.33
C LYS A 17 -3.51 -11.32 8.91
N VAL A 18 -4.61 -11.87 8.44
CA VAL A 18 -5.93 -11.61 9.00
C VAL A 18 -6.11 -12.49 10.25
N PRO A 19 -6.27 -11.91 11.46
CA PRO A 19 -6.55 -12.69 12.67
C PRO A 19 -8.01 -13.18 12.68
N LEU A 20 -8.40 -14.01 13.66
CA LEU A 20 -9.78 -14.46 13.89
C LEU A 20 -10.39 -15.46 12.87
N GLY A 21 -9.56 -16.12 12.06
CA GLY A 21 -10.01 -17.21 11.18
C GLY A 21 -11.15 -16.80 10.23
N ILE A 22 -12.24 -17.58 10.20
CA ILE A 22 -13.40 -17.34 9.32
C ILE A 22 -14.02 -15.96 9.57
N LEU A 23 -14.16 -15.54 10.84
CA LEU A 23 -14.70 -14.22 11.17
C LEU A 23 -13.84 -13.11 10.57
N GLY A 24 -12.52 -13.24 10.69
CA GLY A 24 -11.56 -12.32 10.08
C GLY A 24 -11.68 -12.24 8.56
N GLN A 25 -11.89 -13.38 7.89
CA GLN A 25 -12.08 -13.42 6.44
C GLN A 25 -13.37 -12.72 5.99
N LEU A 26 -14.45 -12.80 6.78
CA LEU A 26 -15.71 -12.12 6.48
C LEU A 26 -15.60 -10.60 6.59
N VAL A 27 -14.87 -10.07 7.58
CA VAL A 27 -14.64 -8.61 7.71
C VAL A 27 -13.50 -8.09 6.83
N HIS A 28 -12.68 -8.96 6.26
CA HIS A 28 -11.54 -8.60 5.42
C HIS A 28 -11.89 -7.63 4.27
N PRO A 29 -12.88 -7.91 3.40
CA PRO A 29 -13.20 -7.03 2.28
C PRO A 29 -13.74 -5.66 2.73
N ILE A 30 -14.34 -5.58 3.92
CA ILE A 30 -15.02 -4.37 4.41
C ILE A 30 -14.05 -3.47 5.19
N ILE A 31 -13.17 -4.07 6.01
CA ILE A 31 -12.32 -3.30 6.94
C ILE A 31 -10.86 -3.29 6.48
N VAL A 32 -10.30 -4.46 6.17
CA VAL A 32 -8.86 -4.59 5.96
C VAL A 32 -8.45 -4.10 4.58
N ARG A 33 -9.20 -4.47 3.54
CA ARG A 33 -8.89 -4.05 2.16
C ARG A 33 -8.88 -2.52 2.01
N PRO A 34 -9.91 -1.76 2.42
CA PRO A 34 -9.89 -0.30 2.30
C PRO A 34 -8.74 0.33 3.09
N LYS A 35 -8.36 -0.27 4.22
CA LYS A 35 -7.22 0.22 5.01
C LYS A 35 -5.89 0.05 4.26
N LEU A 36 -5.70 -1.07 3.57
CA LEU A 36 -4.52 -1.28 2.73
C LEU A 36 -4.48 -0.28 1.57
N GLU A 37 -5.61 -0.07 0.90
CA GLU A 37 -5.73 0.93 -0.17
C GLU A 37 -5.38 2.32 0.35
N GLN A 38 -5.86 2.71 1.53
CA GLN A 38 -5.49 3.99 2.17
C GLN A 38 -3.98 4.09 2.45
N ILE A 39 -3.32 3.02 2.89
CA ILE A 39 -1.86 3.03 3.13
C ILE A 39 -1.11 3.30 1.82
N PHE A 40 -1.48 2.62 0.74
CA PHE A 40 -0.82 2.80 -0.55
C PHE A 40 -1.12 4.19 -1.15
N SER A 41 -2.36 4.67 -1.08
CA SER A 41 -2.73 6.00 -1.54
C SER A 41 -1.99 7.09 -0.76
N PHE A 42 -1.89 6.96 0.57
CA PHE A 42 -1.12 7.90 1.39
C PHE A 42 0.35 7.94 0.99
N ARG A 43 0.97 6.76 0.76
CA ARG A 43 2.38 6.69 0.33
C ARG A 43 2.57 7.31 -1.04
N TRP A 44 1.65 7.09 -1.96
CA TRP A 44 1.67 7.71 -3.29
C TRP A 44 1.63 9.23 -3.19
N GLU A 45 0.65 9.78 -2.46
CA GLU A 45 0.53 11.22 -2.26
C GLU A 45 1.75 11.82 -1.55
N ALA A 46 2.29 11.14 -0.55
CA ALA A 46 3.48 11.59 0.15
C ALA A 46 4.69 11.68 -0.79
N ASN A 47 4.87 10.68 -1.65
CA ASN A 47 5.91 10.70 -2.67
C ASN A 47 5.69 11.83 -3.69
N GLU A 48 4.47 12.05 -4.17
CA GLU A 48 4.17 13.17 -5.07
C GLU A 48 4.48 14.53 -4.43
N ARG A 49 4.18 14.70 -3.14
CA ARG A 49 4.46 15.94 -2.40
C ARG A 49 5.96 16.18 -2.21
N MET A 50 6.75 15.12 -2.02
CA MET A 50 8.19 15.23 -1.76
C MET A 50 9.02 15.33 -3.05
N PHE A 51 8.62 14.62 -4.10
CA PHE A 51 9.44 14.44 -5.31
C PHE A 51 8.77 14.97 -6.59
N GLY A 52 7.54 15.49 -6.51
CA GLY A 52 6.75 15.89 -7.67
C GLY A 52 5.90 14.75 -8.22
N LYS A 53 4.98 15.08 -9.12
CA LYS A 53 4.12 14.06 -9.77
C LYS A 53 4.94 13.23 -10.75
N ALA A 54 4.72 11.92 -10.71
CA ALA A 54 5.26 10.97 -11.68
C ALA A 54 4.58 11.13 -13.05
#